data_AF-A0A6V8PKL0-F1
#
_entry.id   AF-A0A6V8PKL0-F1
#
_cell.length_a   1.000
_cell.length_b   1.000
_cell.length_c   1.000
_cell.angle_alpha   90.00
_cell.angle_beta   90.00
_cell.angle_gamma   90.00
#
_symmetry.space_group_name_H-M   'P 1'
#
loop_
_entity.id
_entity.type
_entity.pdbx_description
1 polymer ?
#
loop_
_entity_poly.entity_id
_entity_poly.type
_entity_poly.pdbx_seq_one_letter_code
_entity_poly.pdbx_strand_id
1 'polypeptide(L)' 'EVAPIGGMFRPHTVLYESFARVLRRQVPGCRLIKPIFEPAVGAVLLALKEAGVELTDLLLERIGRSVENGVSATRLENDG' A
#
# COMPACT_ATOMS: atom_id res chain seq x y z
N GLU A 1 -12.23 -4.94 -4.77
CA GLU A 1 -11.19 -5.37 -3.80
C GLU A 1 -11.09 -4.32 -2.69
N VAL A 2 -10.52 -4.66 -1.54
CA VAL A 2 -10.29 -3.73 -0.42
C VAL A 2 -8.87 -3.92 0.09
N ALA A 3 -8.14 -2.82 0.28
CA ALA A 3 -6.80 -2.81 0.87
C ALA A 3 -6.87 -2.18 2.28
N PRO A 4 -7.07 -2.97 3.35
CA PRO A 4 -7.14 -2.41 4.69
C PRO A 4 -5.76 -1.95 5.16
N ILE A 5 -5.70 -0.78 5.80
CA ILE A 5 -4.47 -0.14 6.29
C ILE A 5 -4.51 -0.04 7.82
N GLY A 6 -3.36 -0.16 8.46
CA GLY A 6 -3.19 0.01 9.90
C GLY A 6 -2.72 -1.27 10.60
N GLY A 7 -2.03 -1.10 11.74
CA GLY A 7 -1.35 -2.21 12.43
C GLY A 7 -2.26 -3.36 12.87
N MET A 8 -3.56 -3.11 12.98
CA MET A 8 -4.58 -4.12 13.32
C MET A 8 -4.96 -5.04 12.16
N PHE A 9 -4.72 -4.63 10.91
CA PHE A 9 -5.07 -5.40 9.71
C PHE A 9 -3.89 -6.22 9.18
N ARG A 10 -3.05 -6.74 10.08
CA ARG A 10 -1.99 -7.68 9.73
C ARG A 10 -2.60 -9.05 9.39
N PRO A 11 -2.08 -9.76 8.37
CA PRO A 11 -2.47 -11.14 8.10
C PRO A 11 -2.37 -12.02 9.35
N HIS A 12 -3.22 -13.04 9.44
CA HIS A 12 -3.26 -14.01 10.54
C HIS A 12 -3.65 -13.45 11.92
N THR A 13 -4.09 -12.20 12.00
CA THR A 13 -4.73 -11.68 13.21
C THR A 13 -6.20 -12.10 13.27
N VAL A 14 -6.74 -12.28 14.48
CA VAL A 14 -8.17 -12.60 14.70
C VAL A 14 -9.08 -11.55 14.03
N LEU A 15 -8.68 -10.28 14.09
CA LEU A 15 -9.42 -9.20 13.44
C LEU A 15 -9.42 -9.37 11.91
N TYR A 16 -8.26 -9.60 11.30
CA TYR A 16 -8.14 -9.78 9.85
C TYR A 16 -9.01 -10.96 9.37
N GLU A 17 -8.93 -12.11 10.05
CA GLU A 17 -9.72 -13.30 9.67
C GLU A 17 -11.22 -13.08 9.84
N SER A 18 -11.62 -12.40 10.92
CA SER A 18 -13.03 -12.07 11.17
C SER A 18 -13.57 -11.09 10.12
N PHE A 19 -12.79 -10.06 9.79
CA PHE A 19 -13.13 -9.11 8.74
C PHE A 19 -13.22 -9.78 7.38
N ALA A 20 -12.24 -10.63 7.02
CA ALA A 20 -12.25 -11.40 5.78
C ALA A 20 -13.48 -12.31 5.67
N ARG A 21 -13.87 -12.96 6.77
CA ARG A 21 -15.06 -13.82 6.82
C ARG A 21 -16.35 -13.03 6.58
N VAL A 22 -16.51 -11.88 7.24
CA VAL A 22 -17.68 -11.02 7.06
C VAL A 22 -17.72 -10.46 5.64
N LEU A 23 -16.58 -9.97 5.14
CA LEU A 23 -16.49 -9.42 3.78
C LEU A 23 -16.87 -10.43 2.71
N ARG A 24 -16.40 -11.68 2.81
CA ARG A 24 -16.77 -12.76 1.88
C ARG A 24 -18.27 -13.10 1.91
N ARG A 25 -18.92 -12.95 3.08
CA ARG A 25 -20.36 -13.23 3.24
C ARG A 25 -21.23 -12.07 2.72
N GLN A 26 -20.86 -10.84 3.05
CA GLN A 26 -21.68 -9.66 2.75
C GLN A 26 -21.42 -9.10 1.35
N VAL A 27 -20.20 -9.28 0.82
CA VAL A 27 -19.81 -8.79 -0.50
C VAL A 27 -19.11 -9.91 -1.29
N PRO A 28 -19.90 -10.85 -1.86
CA PRO A 28 -19.36 -11.93 -2.69
C PRO A 28 -18.50 -11.37 -3.83
N GLY A 29 -17.32 -11.96 -4.04
CA GLY A 29 -16.35 -11.51 -5.05
C GLY A 29 -15.40 -10.41 -4.59
N CYS A 30 -15.62 -9.80 -3.42
CA CYS A 30 -14.64 -8.86 -2.86
C CYS A 30 -13.44 -9.61 -2.24
N ARG A 31 -12.23 -9.19 -2.63
CA ARG A 31 -10.96 -9.70 -2.06
C ARG A 31 -10.32 -8.66 -1.15
N LEU A 32 -9.70 -9.14 -0.06
CA LEU A 32 -8.70 -8.38 0.68
C LEU A 32 -7.37 -8.48 -0.06
N ILE A 33 -6.75 -7.34 -0.32
CA ILE A 33 -5.47 -7.23 -1.01
C ILE A 33 -4.46 -6.47 -0.14
N LYS A 34 -3.18 -6.73 -0.39
CA LYS A 34 -2.10 -5.90 0.17
C LYS A 34 -1.83 -4.75 -0.81
N PRO A 35 -1.77 -3.50 -0.33
CA PRO A 35 -1.38 -2.38 -1.20
C PRO A 35 0.06 -2.55 -1.67
N ILE A 36 0.34 -2.14 -2.91
CA ILE A 36 1.67 -2.19 -3.53
C ILE A 36 2.60 -1.15 -2.88
N PHE A 37 2.03 0.00 -2.51
CA PHE A 37 2.75 1.10 -1.88
C PHE A 37 2.16 1.46 -0.51
N GLU A 38 2.99 2.05 0.34
CA GLU A 38 2.54 2.69 1.56
C GLU A 38 1.57 3.86 1.26
N PRO A 39 0.64 4.20 2.17
CA PRO A 39 -0.31 5.29 1.96
C PRO A 39 0.33 6.64 1.62
N ALA A 40 1.50 6.92 2.18
CA ALA A 40 2.25 8.15 1.90
C ALA A 40 2.64 8.26 0.41
N VAL A 41 3.07 7.16 -0.21
CA VAL A 41 3.37 7.12 -1.65
C VAL A 41 2.08 7.30 -2.46
N GLY A 42 0.97 6.72 -2.01
CA GLY A 42 -0.35 6.94 -2.61
C GLY A 42 -0.75 8.42 -2.65
N ALA A 43 -0.45 9.18 -1.59
CA ALA A 43 -0.69 10.63 -1.56
C ALA A 43 0.15 11.40 -2.59
N VAL A 44 1.42 11.01 -2.78
CA VAL A 44 2.29 11.59 -3.82
C VAL A 44 1.76 11.27 -5.23
N LEU A 45 1.36 10.02 -5.48
CA LEU A 45 0.76 9.62 -6.75
C LEU A 45 -0.52 10.41 -7.05
N LEU A 46 -1.34 10.68 -6.03
CA LEU A 46 -2.53 11.51 -6.16
C LEU A 46 -2.16 12.96 -6.55
N ALA A 47 -1.18 13.55 -5.89
CA ALA A 47 -0.71 14.90 -6.20
C ALA A 47 -0.13 15.01 -7.63
N LEU A 48 0.62 14.00 -8.08
CA LEU A 48 1.13 13.92 -9.46
C LEU A 48 -0.01 13.88 -10.48
N LYS A 49 -1.04 13.07 -10.21
CA LYS A 49 -2.23 13.01 -11.06
C LYS A 49 -2.95 14.36 -11.12
N GLU A 50 -3.10 15.05 -9.99
CA GLU A 50 -3.71 16.38 -9.93
C GLU A 50 -2.88 17.45 -10.66
N ALA A 51 -1.56 17.28 -10.71
CA ALA A 51 -0.65 18.11 -11.51
C ALA A 51 -0.66 17.77 -13.01
N GLY A 52 -1.49 16.81 -13.46
CA GLY A 52 -1.60 16.41 -14.86
C GLY A 52 -0.54 15.40 -15.31
N VAL A 53 0.20 14.78 -14.39
CA VAL A 53 1.18 13.74 -14.72
C VAL A 53 0.46 12.40 -14.93
N GLU A 54 0.72 11.77 -16.07
CA GLU A 54 0.19 10.44 -16.38
C GLU A 54 0.92 9.35 -15.58
N LEU A 55 0.15 8.57 -14.81
CA LEU A 55 0.67 7.46 -14.00
C LEU A 55 0.80 6.18 -14.84
N THR A 56 1.85 6.11 -15.66
CA THR A 56 2.18 4.92 -16.47
C THR A 56 2.80 3.81 -15.62
N ASP A 57 2.71 2.55 -16.08
CA ASP A 57 3.33 1.40 -15.41
C ASP A 57 4.84 1.61 -15.20
N LEU A 58 5.54 2.15 -16.20
CA LEU A 58 6.96 2.48 -16.10
C LEU A 58 7.24 3.51 -15.01
N LEU A 59 6.36 4.52 -14.83
CA LEU A 59 6.50 5.50 -13.76
C LEU A 59 6.28 4.87 -12.39
N LEU A 60 5.24 4.03 -12.24
CA LEU A 60 4.95 3.32 -11.00
C LEU A 60 6.11 2.39 -10.59
N GLU A 61 6.70 1.66 -11.55
CA GLU A 61 7.89 0.85 -11.29
C GLU A 61 9.09 1.68 -10.83
N ARG A 62 9.33 2.85 -11.46
CA ARG A 62 10.42 3.75 -11.07
C ARG A 62 10.21 4.28 -9.65
N ILE A 63 9.00 4.68 -9.31
CA ILE A 63 8.64 5.13 -7.96
C ILE A 63 8.85 3.98 -6.96
N GLY A 64 8.43 2.76 -7.28
CA GLY A 64 8.68 1.59 -6.43
C GLY A 64 10.17 1.39 -6.13
N ARG A 65 11.01 1.38 -7.17
CA ARG A 65 12.47 1.27 -7.01
C ARG A 65 13.05 2.43 -6.19
N SER A 66 12.59 3.66 -6.40
CA SER A 66 13.07 4.82 -5.64
C SER A 66 12.71 4.76 -4.16
N VAL A 67 11.52 4.29 -3.82
CA VAL A 67 11.07 4.15 -2.42
C VAL A 67 11.86 3.04 -1.72
N GLU A 68 12.09 1.90 -2.37
CA GLU A 68 12.91 0.80 -1.83
C GLU A 68 14.35 1.25 -1.53
N ASN A 69 14.95 2.00 -2.46
CA ASN A 69 16.30 2.53 -2.31
C ASN A 69 16.40 3.63 -1.24
N GLY A 70 15.38 4.49 -1.12
CA GLY A 70 15.31 5.53 -0.11
C GLY A 70 15.23 4.98 1.32
N VAL A 71 14.47 3.90 1.52
CA VAL A 71 14.35 3.23 2.84
C VAL A 71 15.67 2.61 3.31
N SER A 72 16.53 2.18 2.38
CA SER A 72 17.86 1.64 2.71
C SER A 72 18.85 2.73 3.15
N ALA A 73 18.71 3.95 2.63
CA ALA A 73 19.55 5.09 3.02
C ALA A 73 19.20 5.60 4.44
N THR A 74 17.92 5.68 4.80
CA THR A 74 17.49 6.21 6.12
C THR A 74 17.83 5.28 7.29
N ARG A 75 18.16 4.01 7.04
CA ARG A 75 18.60 3.05 8.07
C ARG A 75 20.07 3.23 8.45
N LEU A 76 20.90 3.78 7.56
CA LEU A 76 22.31 4.05 7.82
C LEU A 76 22.53 5.35 8.61
N GLU A 77 21.55 6.27 8.61
CA GLU A 77 21.65 7.57 9.30
C GLU A 77 21.19 7.54 10.77
N ASN A 78 20.63 6.42 11.27
CA ASN A 78 20.13 6.29 12.65
C ASN A 78 20.96 5.35 13.55
N ASP A 79 22.05 4.77 13.05
CA ASP A 79 22.98 3.91 13.81
C ASP A 79 24.34 4.61 14.06
N GLY A 80 24.39 5.95 14.02
CA GLY A 80 25.59 6.77 14.21
C GLY A 80 25.53 7.68 15.43
#